data_AF-A0A087MCC5-F1
#
_entry.id   AF-A0A087MCC5-F1
#
_cell.length_a   1.000
_cell.length_b   1.000
_cell.length_c   1.000
_cell.angle_alpha   90.00
_cell.angle_beta   90.00
_cell.angle_gamma   90.00
#
_symmetry.space_group_name_H-M   'P 1'
#
loop_
_entity.id
_entity.type
_entity.pdbx_description
1 polymer ?
#
loop_
_entity_poly.entity_id
_entity_poly.type
_entity_poly.pdbx_seq_one_letter_code
_entity_poly.pdbx_strand_id
1 'polypeptide(L)' 'MKLENLAYIRIGLPLARKKGDIHDNLYFTYKTVTLKSFSSTGVLIHSELDEFIANEELHKNYIVDPEK' A
#
# COMPACT_ATOMS: atom_id res chain seq x y z
N MET A 1 -18.59 23.10 5.94
CA MET A 1 -18.12 21.79 6.41
C MET A 1 -16.69 21.63 5.93
N LYS A 2 -15.71 21.37 6.80
CA LYS A 2 -14.30 21.25 6.38
C LYS A 2 -13.96 19.79 6.10
N LEU A 3 -13.10 19.53 5.11
CA LEU A 3 -12.68 18.18 4.71
C LEU A 3 -12.05 17.41 5.88
N GLU A 4 -11.30 18.11 6.74
CA GLU A 4 -10.70 17.57 7.97
C GLU A 4 -11.73 17.05 8.98
N ASN A 5 -12.99 17.50 8.89
CA ASN A 5 -14.10 17.04 9.72
C ASN A 5 -14.90 15.90 9.05
N LEU A 6 -14.54 15.52 7.82
CA LEU A 6 -15.26 14.53 6.99
C LEU A 6 -14.40 13.30 6.67
N ALA A 7 -13.07 13.43 6.71
CA ALA A 7 -12.15 12.35 6.37
C ALA A 7 -10.81 12.46 7.11
N TYR A 8 -10.22 11.31 7.43
CA TYR A 8 -8.85 11.23 7.92
C TYR A 8 -7.88 11.10 6.74
N ILE A 9 -7.05 12.12 6.54
CA ILE A 9 -5.98 12.07 5.53
C ILE A 9 -4.76 11.40 6.17
N ARG A 10 -4.40 10.21 5.68
CA ARG A 10 -3.13 9.56 6.02
C ARG A 10 -2.15 9.75 4.88
N ILE A 11 -1.00 10.33 5.18
CA ILE A 11 0.10 10.42 4.21
C ILE A 11 0.87 9.10 4.29
N GLY A 12 0.99 8.40 3.15
CA GLY A 12 1.67 7.11 3.08
C GLY A 12 3.15 7.19 3.46
N LEU A 13 3.71 6.06 3.91
CA LEU A 13 5.15 5.92 4.14
C LEU A 13 5.91 6.22 2.84
N PRO A 14 7.07 6.89 2.87
CA PRO A 14 7.97 6.91 1.74
C PRO A 14 8.55 5.49 1.54
N LEU A 15 7.82 4.65 0.81
CA LEU A 15 8.16 3.24 0.53
C LEU A 15 9.57 3.07 -0.05
N ALA A 16 10.12 4.12 -0.67
CA ALA A 16 11.50 4.17 -1.16
C ALA A 16 12.55 3.76 -0.11
N ARG A 17 12.33 4.05 1.19
CA ARG A 17 13.29 3.71 2.25
C ARG A 17 13.20 2.27 2.74
N LYS A 18 12.10 1.59 2.43
CA LYS A 18 11.82 0.21 2.86
C LYS A 18 11.85 -0.78 1.69
N LYS A 19 12.15 -0.28 0.49
CA LYS A 19 12.27 -1.12 -0.71
C LYS A 19 13.46 -2.05 -0.53
N GLY A 20 13.20 -3.34 -0.61
CA GLY A 20 14.21 -4.40 -0.61
C GLY A 20 14.40 -5.00 -2.00
N ASP A 21 15.22 -6.04 -2.04
CA ASP A 21 15.46 -6.88 -3.20
C ASP A 21 15.08 -8.34 -2.87
N ILE A 22 14.66 -9.12 -3.88
CA ILE A 22 14.43 -10.56 -3.72
C ILE A 22 15.71 -11.33 -3.37
N HIS A 23 16.86 -10.72 -3.62
CA HIS A 23 18.17 -11.29 -3.33
C HIS A 23 18.68 -10.97 -1.92
N ASP A 24 17.93 -10.20 -1.12
CA ASP A 24 18.27 -9.92 0.27
C ASP A 24 18.09 -11.18 1.13
N ASN A 25 18.91 -11.32 2.18
CA ASN A 25 18.82 -12.44 3.13
C ASN A 25 17.45 -12.56 3.81
N LEU A 26 16.71 -11.45 3.89
CA LEU A 26 15.36 -11.39 4.41
C LEU A 26 14.56 -10.39 3.56
N TYR A 27 13.46 -10.86 2.98
CA TYR A 27 12.54 -10.01 2.22
C TYR A 27 11.09 -10.41 2.48
N PHE A 28 10.19 -9.46 2.27
CA PHE A 28 8.75 -9.61 2.43
C PHE A 28 8.04 -9.04 1.20
N THR A 29 7.09 -9.81 0.64
CA THR A 29 6.33 -9.38 -0.54
C THR A 29 4.94 -8.90 -0.13
N TYR A 30 4.60 -7.68 -0.54
CA TYR A 30 3.32 -7.03 -0.29
C TYR A 30 2.62 -6.67 -1.60
N LYS A 31 1.29 -6.54 -1.55
CA LYS A 31 0.52 -6.01 -2.68
C LYS A 31 0.42 -4.48 -2.64
N THR A 32 0.89 -3.90 -3.73
CA THR A 32 0.89 -2.52 -4.23
C THR A 32 -0.46 -1.90 -4.56
N VAL A 33 -1.16 -1.18 -3.67
CA VAL A 33 -2.32 -0.36 -4.11
C VAL A 33 -1.82 0.92 -4.77
N THR A 34 -2.14 1.12 -6.05
CA THR A 34 -1.78 2.33 -6.81
C THR A 34 -2.99 2.86 -7.56
N LEU A 35 -2.91 4.06 -8.16
CA LEU A 35 -4.02 4.61 -8.94
C LEU A 35 -4.43 3.71 -10.11
N LYS A 36 -3.49 2.93 -10.66
CA LYS A 36 -3.78 2.03 -11.77
C LYS A 36 -4.64 0.84 -11.36
N SER A 37 -4.63 0.45 -10.08
CA SER A 37 -5.40 -0.69 -9.58
C SER A 37 -6.85 -0.33 -9.26
N PHE A 38 -7.34 0.83 -9.69
CA PHE A 38 -8.72 1.24 -9.52
C PHE A 38 -9.40 1.39 -10.87
N SER A 39 -10.62 0.87 -10.97
CA SER A 39 -11.49 1.12 -12.11
C SER A 39 -11.86 2.61 -12.20
N SER A 40 -12.41 3.02 -13.34
CA SER A 40 -13.01 4.36 -13.51
C SER A 40 -14.16 4.65 -12.54
N THR A 41 -14.74 3.61 -11.93
CA THR A 41 -15.80 3.72 -10.91
C THR A 41 -15.25 3.70 -9.48
N GLY A 42 -13.93 3.65 -9.30
CA GLY A 42 -13.28 3.66 -7.99
C GLY A 42 -13.28 2.31 -7.27
N VAL A 43 -13.56 1.21 -7.97
CA VAL A 43 -13.51 -0.15 -7.41
C VAL A 43 -12.08 -0.67 -7.52
N LEU A 44 -11.57 -1.26 -6.43
CA LEU A 44 -10.24 -1.88 -6.41
C LEU A 44 -10.23 -3.15 -7.30
N ILE A 45 -9.34 -3.19 -8.27
CA ILE A 45 -9.13 -4.32 -9.17
C ILE A 45 -7.92 -5.13 -8.68
N HIS A 46 -8.17 -6.23 -7.98
CA HIS A 46 -7.12 -7.03 -7.35
C HIS A 46 -6.07 -7.60 -8.33
N SER A 47 -6.46 -7.88 -9.58
CA SER A 47 -5.53 -8.37 -10.61
C SER A 47 -4.53 -7.32 -11.10
N GLU A 48 -4.76 -6.05 -10.80
CA GLU A 48 -3.89 -4.93 -11.21
C GLU A 48 -2.99 -4.42 -10.07
N LEU A 49 -3.01 -5.12 -8.93
CA LEU A 49 -2.14 -4.84 -7.80
C LEU A 49 -0.69 -5.19 -8.13
N ASP A 50 0.19 -4.21 -7.94
CA ASP A 50 1.63 -4.41 -8.07
C ASP A 50 2.19 -5.24 -6.92
N GLU A 51 3.44 -5.69 -7.08
CA GLU A 51 4.21 -6.25 -5.98
C GLU A 51 5.20 -5.23 -5.45
N PHE A 52 5.32 -5.18 -4.13
CA PHE A 52 6.31 -4.39 -3.43
C PHE A 52 7.12 -5.32 -2.54
N ILE A 53 8.43 -5.33 -2.74
CA ILE A 53 9.36 -6.10 -1.93
C ILE A 53 9.94 -5.17 -0.87
N ALA A 54 9.82 -5.58 0.39
CA ALA A 54 10.41 -4.89 1.52
C ALA A 54 11.54 -5.71 2.13
N ASN A 55 12.57 -5.04 2.64
CA ASN A 55 13.68 -5.68 3.37
C ASN A 55 13.38 -5.89 4.87
N GLU A 56 12.18 -5.52 5.32
CA GLU A 56 11.68 -5.72 6.68
C GLU A 56 10.14 -5.79 6.67
N GLU A 57 9.55 -6.26 7.77
CA GLU A 57 8.09 -6.31 7.90
C GLU A 57 7.50 -4.89 8.06
N LEU A 58 6.50 -4.55 7.24
CA LEU A 58 5.83 -3.24 7.31
C LEU A 58 4.93 -3.13 8.54
N HIS A 59 4.94 -1.96 9.18
CA HIS A 59 4.05 -1.67 10.31
C HIS A 59 2.57 -1.73 9.87
N LYS A 60 1.71 -2.29 10.73
CA LYS A 60 0.27 -2.51 10.46
C LYS A 60 -0.50 -1.29 9.94
N ASN A 61 -0.08 -0.09 10.35
CA ASN A 61 -0.66 1.18 9.90
C ASN A 61 -0.54 1.42 8.38
N TYR A 62 0.36 0.71 7.70
CA TYR A 62 0.60 0.77 6.26
C TYR A 62 -0.05 -0.37 5.49
N ILE A 63 -0.69 -1.31 6.19
CA ILE A 63 -1.38 -2.44 5.60
C ILE A 63 -2.87 -2.11 5.64
N VAL A 64 -3.50 -2.12 4.47
CA VAL A 64 -4.96 -2.00 4.36
C VAL A 64 -5.54 -3.39 4.58
N ASP A 65 -6.39 -3.52 5.60
CA ASP A 65 -7.10 -4.76 5.89
C ASP A 65 -8.34 -4.84 4.98
N PRO A 66 -8.44 -5.81 4.06
CA PRO A 66 -9.57 -5.91 3.13
C PRO A 66 -10.89 -6.30 3.79
N GLU A 67 -10.90 -6.72 5.06
CA GLU A 67 -12.11 -7.17 5.79
C GLU A 67 -12.77 -6.07 6.66
N LYS A 68 -12.34 -4.81 6.54
CA LYS A 68 -12.89 -3.68 7.32
C LYS A 68 -13.44 -2.54 6.48
#